data_AF-R7WDS1-F1
#
_entry.id   AF-R7WDS1-F1
#
_cell.length_a   1.000
_cell.length_b   1.000
_cell.length_c   1.000
_cell.angle_alpha   90.00
_cell.angle_beta   90.00
_cell.angle_gamma   90.00
#
_symmetry.space_group_name_H-M   'P 1'
#
loop_
_entity.id
_entity.type
_entity.pdbx_description
1 polymer ?
#
loop_
_entity_poly.entity_id
_entity_poly.type
_entity_poly.pdbx_seq_one_letter_code
_entity_poly.pdbx_strand_id
1 'polypeptide(L)'
;MEHLKLFLSTFMMVSLLALFLELGRNLVLEEALKGEAFKKRYDEWMARYHRTYKEEAMKKRFEEWMAKYHRTYKDDEEKARRYELFKDCAKMVDKLNVFPGGATTNNFCDYSEDERQASLGAE
;
A
#
# COMPACT_ATOMS: atom_id res chain seq x y z
N MET A 1 -14.23 22.08 -61.37
CA MET A 1 -14.89 21.94 -60.06
C MET A 1 -14.76 20.53 -59.46
N GLU A 2 -14.83 19.45 -60.26
CA GLU A 2 -14.64 18.06 -59.80
C GLU A 2 -13.27 17.78 -59.15
N HIS A 3 -12.18 18.31 -59.73
CA HIS A 3 -10.83 18.13 -59.16
C HIS A 3 -10.64 18.77 -57.77
N LEU A 4 -11.35 19.87 -57.48
CA LEU A 4 -11.28 20.52 -56.17
C LEU A 4 -12.07 19.73 -55.10
N LYS A 5 -13.17 19.09 -55.49
CA LYS A 5 -13.95 18.19 -54.62
C LYS A 5 -13.15 16.93 -54.27
N LEU A 6 -12.47 16.32 -55.25
CA LEU A 6 -11.58 15.19 -55.02
C LEU A 6 -10.41 15.56 -54.11
N PHE A 7 -9.78 16.72 -54.32
CA PHE A 7 -8.66 17.18 -53.49
C PHE A 7 -9.08 17.44 -52.04
N LEU A 8 -10.21 18.11 -51.80
CA LEU A 8 -10.74 18.32 -50.45
C LEU A 8 -11.18 17.00 -49.80
N SER A 9 -11.76 16.08 -50.57
CA SER A 9 -12.17 14.76 -50.09
C SER A 9 -10.98 13.92 -49.66
N THR A 10 -9.92 13.84 -50.47
CA THR A 10 -8.71 13.08 -50.11
C THR A 10 -7.96 13.74 -48.95
N PHE A 11 -7.86 15.07 -48.92
CA PHE A 11 -7.26 15.79 -47.81
C PHE A 11 -8.00 15.52 -46.48
N MET A 12 -9.33 15.60 -46.48
CA MET A 12 -10.15 15.29 -45.30
C MET A 12 -9.99 13.83 -44.84
N MET A 13 -9.88 12.88 -45.78
CA MET A 13 -9.66 11.46 -45.46
C MET A 13 -8.28 11.21 -44.82
N VAL A 14 -7.23 11.87 -45.31
CA VAL A 14 -5.88 11.78 -44.73
C VAL A 14 -5.85 12.41 -43.33
N SER A 15 -6.51 13.56 -43.13
CA SER A 15 -6.64 14.17 -41.81
C SER A 15 -7.44 13.31 -40.84
N LEU A 16 -8.52 12.65 -41.29
CA LEU A 16 -9.31 11.74 -40.45
C LEU A 16 -8.49 10.50 -40.05
N LEU A 17 -7.70 9.95 -40.97
CA LEU A 17 -6.81 8.80 -40.70
C LEU A 17 -5.70 9.19 -39.72
N ALA A 18 -5.11 10.38 -39.88
CA ALA A 18 -4.11 10.89 -38.94
C ALA A 18 -4.69 11.06 -37.53
N LEU A 19 -5.89 11.65 -37.42
CA LEU A 19 -6.62 11.78 -36.14
C LEU A 19 -6.95 10.42 -35.52
N PHE A 20 -7.40 9.45 -36.31
CA PHE A 20 -7.72 8.10 -35.83
C PHE A 20 -6.47 7.36 -35.33
N LEU A 21 -5.35 7.45 -36.07
CA LEU A 21 -4.08 6.88 -35.67
C LEU A 21 -3.50 7.55 -34.41
N GLU A 22 -3.63 8.87 -34.31
CA GLU A 22 -3.14 9.66 -33.18
C GLU A 22 -3.97 9.44 -31.91
N LEU A 23 -5.30 9.34 -32.03
CA LEU A 23 -6.21 8.94 -30.95
C LEU A 23 -5.92 7.52 -30.48
N GLY A 24 -5.77 6.56 -31.41
CA GLY A 24 -5.43 5.18 -31.08
C GLY A 24 -4.09 5.05 -30.36
N ARG A 25 -3.06 5.78 -30.81
CA ARG A 25 -1.74 5.83 -30.17
C ARG A 25 -1.82 6.43 -28.76
N ASN A 26 -2.58 7.51 -28.58
CA ASN A 26 -2.76 8.14 -27.26
C ASN A 26 -3.48 7.22 -26.27
N LEU A 27 -4.47 6.44 -26.73
CA LEU A 27 -5.18 5.45 -25.90
C LEU A 27 -4.25 4.29 -25.48
N VAL A 28 -3.49 3.72 -26.42
CA VAL A 28 -2.51 2.65 -26.13
C VAL A 28 -1.41 3.15 -25.20
N LEU A 29 -0.94 4.39 -25.38
CA LEU A 29 0.04 5.01 -24.48
C LEU A 29 -0.53 5.22 -23.08
N GLU A 30 -1.80 5.62 -22.94
CA GLU A 30 -2.43 5.80 -21.63
C GLU A 30 -2.60 4.47 -20.89
N GLU A 31 -3.00 3.40 -21.59
CA GLU A 31 -3.07 2.05 -21.02
C GLU A 31 -1.68 1.51 -20.63
N ALA A 32 -0.68 1.69 -21.50
CA ALA A 32 0.71 1.30 -21.23
C ALA A 32 1.29 2.08 -20.04
N LEU A 33 1.09 3.40 -19.99
CA LEU A 33 1.50 4.27 -18.88
C LEU A 33 0.80 3.89 -17.57
N LYS A 34 -0.49 3.54 -17.61
CA LYS A 34 -1.19 3.03 -16.41
C LYS A 34 -0.57 1.72 -15.92
N GLY A 35 -0.17 0.82 -16.83
CA GLY A 35 0.54 -0.41 -16.51
C GLY A 35 1.93 -0.18 -15.89
N GLU A 36 2.76 0.65 -16.52
CA GLU A 36 4.10 1.00 -16.00
C GLU A 36 4.03 1.79 -14.70
N ALA A 37 3.14 2.78 -14.60
CA ALA A 37 2.95 3.56 -13.39
C ALA A 37 2.40 2.71 -12.24
N PHE A 38 1.49 1.76 -12.53
CA PHE A 38 1.04 0.78 -11.53
C PHE A 38 2.20 -0.11 -11.08
N LYS A 39 2.97 -0.68 -12.00
CA LYS A 39 4.13 -1.51 -11.69
C LYS A 39 5.14 -0.77 -10.82
N LYS A 40 5.50 0.46 -11.19
CA LYS A 40 6.39 1.31 -10.40
C LYS A 40 5.84 1.54 -8.98
N ARG A 41 4.56 1.89 -8.84
CA ARG A 41 3.93 2.07 -7.52
C ARG A 41 3.93 0.77 -6.70
N TYR A 42 3.69 -0.37 -7.34
CA TYR A 42 3.73 -1.68 -6.70
C TYR A 42 5.14 -2.03 -6.22
N ASP A 43 6.16 -1.83 -7.05
CA ASP A 43 7.57 -2.07 -6.70
C ASP A 43 8.00 -1.18 -5.52
N GLU A 44 7.62 0.11 -5.55
CA GLU A 44 7.85 1.05 -4.44
C GLU A 44 7.11 0.63 -3.16
N TRP A 45 5.86 0.17 -3.29
CA TRP A 45 5.05 -0.33 -2.17
C TRP A 45 5.67 -1.59 -1.57
N MET A 46 6.06 -2.56 -2.39
CA MET A 46 6.72 -3.80 -1.98
C MET A 46 8.09 -3.53 -1.33
N ALA A 47 8.90 -2.63 -1.89
CA ALA A 47 10.16 -2.23 -1.29
C ALA A 47 9.97 -1.59 0.10
N ARG A 48 8.93 -0.76 0.26
CA ARG A 48 8.55 -0.21 1.57
C ARG A 48 8.08 -1.31 2.52
N TYR A 49 7.22 -2.20 2.06
CA TYR A 49 6.72 -3.34 2.84
C TYR A 49 7.89 -4.19 3.35
N HIS A 50 8.80 -4.60 2.48
CA HIS A 50 9.97 -5.39 2.86
C HIS A 50 10.91 -4.67 3.82
N ARG A 51 11.09 -3.35 3.71
CA ARG A 51 11.90 -2.58 4.67
C ARG A 51 11.24 -2.47 6.04
N THR A 52 9.95 -2.11 6.06
CA THR A 52 9.19 -1.88 7.31
C THR A 52 8.94 -3.18 8.07
N TYR A 53 8.62 -4.26 7.34
CA TYR A 53 8.28 -5.55 7.91
C TYR A 53 9.44 -6.56 7.81
N LYS A 54 10.67 -6.10 7.53
CA LYS A 54 11.86 -6.94 7.69
C LYS A 54 11.93 -7.37 9.15
N GLU A 55 12.22 -8.65 9.38
CA GLU A 55 12.23 -9.24 10.72
C GLU A 55 13.09 -8.45 11.72
N GLU A 56 14.29 -8.01 11.30
CA GLU A 56 15.18 -7.19 12.12
C GLU A 56 14.58 -5.81 12.48
N ALA A 57 13.92 -5.16 11.52
CA ALA A 57 13.28 -3.86 11.73
C ALA A 57 12.07 -3.99 12.67
N MET A 58 11.28 -5.06 12.51
CA MET A 58 10.13 -5.31 13.36
C MET A 58 10.54 -5.68 14.80
N LYS A 59 11.60 -6.48 14.98
CA LYS A 59 12.17 -6.77 16.31
C LYS A 59 12.65 -5.50 17.01
N LYS A 60 13.36 -4.62 16.30
CA LYS A 60 13.78 -3.34 16.85
C LYS A 60 12.58 -2.49 17.28
N ARG A 61 11.54 -2.40 16.44
CA ARG A 61 10.29 -1.68 16.77
C ARG A 61 9.60 -2.28 18.00
N PHE A 62 9.63 -3.60 18.15
CA PHE A 62 9.08 -4.28 19.32
C PHE A 62 9.87 -3.94 20.59
N GLU A 63 11.20 -3.93 20.55
CA GLU A 63 12.03 -3.54 21.69
C GLU A 63 11.82 -2.08 22.11
N GLU A 64 11.74 -1.16 21.14
CA GLU A 64 11.41 0.24 21.39
C GLU A 64 10.01 0.39 22.00
N TRP A 65 9.03 -0.36 21.52
CA TRP A 65 7.68 -0.38 22.08
C TRP A 65 7.65 -0.97 23.49
N MET A 66 8.37 -2.07 23.74
CA MET A 66 8.52 -2.66 25.08
C MET A 66 9.12 -1.65 26.06
N ALA A 67 10.16 -0.92 25.65
CA ALA A 67 10.79 0.11 26.47
C ALA A 67 9.82 1.26 26.77
N LYS A 68 9.07 1.72 25.76
CA LYS A 68 8.07 2.79 25.91
C LYS A 68 6.95 2.42 26.90
N TYR A 69 6.53 1.16 26.91
CA TYR A 69 5.41 0.68 27.72
C TYR A 69 5.84 -0.17 28.92
N HIS A 70 7.14 -0.17 29.25
CA HIS A 70 7.73 -0.91 30.36
C HIS A 70 7.35 -2.40 30.39
N ARG A 71 7.34 -3.03 29.22
CA ARG A 71 7.00 -4.45 29.09
C ARG A 71 8.18 -5.35 29.42
N THR A 72 7.93 -6.33 30.27
CA THR A 72 8.86 -7.42 30.62
C THR A 72 8.10 -8.73 30.63
N TYR A 73 8.68 -9.78 30.06
CA TYR A 73 8.06 -11.10 29.98
C TYR A 73 8.82 -12.10 30.86
N LYS A 74 8.13 -13.15 31.29
CA LYS A 74 8.65 -14.16 32.21
C LYS A 74 9.83 -14.95 31.61
N ASP A 75 9.70 -15.33 30.35
CA ASP A 75 10.66 -16.16 29.63
C ASP A 75 10.67 -15.80 28.13
N ASP A 76 11.62 -16.36 27.41
CA ASP A 76 11.81 -16.11 25.97
C ASP A 76 10.67 -16.67 25.13
N GLU A 77 9.99 -17.74 25.60
CA GLU A 77 8.85 -18.34 24.92
C GLU A 77 7.64 -17.41 24.93
N GLU A 78 7.31 -16.85 26.11
CA GLU A 78 6.26 -15.84 26.24
C GLU A 78 6.62 -14.58 25.46
N LYS A 79 7.88 -14.13 25.50
CA LYS A 79 8.33 -12.98 24.71
C LYS A 79 8.14 -13.22 23.20
N ALA A 80 8.44 -14.42 22.70
CA ALA A 80 8.23 -14.77 21.31
C ALA A 80 6.74 -14.78 20.94
N ARG A 81 5.87 -15.33 21.79
CA ARG A 81 4.42 -15.29 21.59
C ARG A 81 3.89 -13.85 21.54
N ARG A 82 4.32 -13.00 22.48
CA ARG A 82 3.90 -11.59 22.59
C ARG A 82 4.40 -10.76 21.41
N TYR A 83 5.58 -11.09 20.88
CA TYR A 83 6.12 -10.48 19.67
C TYR A 83 5.24 -10.76 18.45
N GLU A 84 4.70 -11.97 18.27
CA GLU A 84 3.79 -12.28 17.16
C GLU A 84 2.50 -11.45 17.24
N LEU A 85 1.91 -11.33 18.44
CA LEU A 85 0.74 -10.48 18.69
C LEU A 85 1.05 -9.00 18.37
N PHE A 86 2.20 -8.52 18.84
CA PHE A 86 2.67 -7.17 18.53
C PHE A 86 2.84 -6.93 17.04
N LYS A 87 3.45 -7.89 16.32
CA LYS A 87 3.67 -7.80 14.88
C LYS A 87 2.35 -7.63 14.12
N ASP A 88 1.32 -8.35 14.53
CA ASP A 88 0.00 -8.23 13.92
C ASP A 88 -0.70 -6.91 14.29
N CYS A 89 -0.59 -6.45 15.54
CA CYS A 89 -1.08 -5.12 15.93
C CYS A 89 -0.40 -4.00 15.14
N ALA A 90 0.94 -4.05 15.01
CA ALA A 90 1.73 -3.07 14.30
C ALA A 90 1.34 -2.99 12.81
N LYS A 91 1.15 -4.15 12.16
CA LYS A 91 0.64 -4.21 10.77
C LYS A 91 -0.76 -3.61 10.65
N MET A 92 -1.64 -3.85 11.62
CA MET A 92 -3.00 -3.28 11.61
C MET A 92 -2.95 -1.76 11.75
N VAL A 93 -2.19 -1.25 12.71
CA VAL A 93 -1.98 0.19 12.93
C VAL A 93 -1.43 0.85 11.67
N ASP A 94 -0.41 0.26 11.04
CA ASP A 94 0.21 0.80 9.83
C ASP A 94 -0.78 0.82 8.64
N LYS A 95 -1.66 -0.18 8.53
CA LYS A 95 -2.76 -0.18 7.54
C LYS A 95 -3.78 0.91 7.81
N LEU A 96 -4.13 1.15 9.08
CA LEU A 96 -5.08 2.20 9.47
C LEU A 96 -4.51 3.60 9.21
N ASN A 97 -3.20 3.78 9.34
CA ASN A 97 -2.50 5.03 9.05
C ASN A 97 -2.46 5.42 7.57
N VAL A 98 -2.94 4.57 6.67
CA VAL A 98 -3.22 4.97 5.28
C VAL A 98 -4.39 5.96 5.23
N PHE A 99 -5.30 5.89 6.21
CA PHE A 99 -6.44 6.80 6.32
C PHE A 99 -6.14 7.95 7.29
N PRO A 100 -6.70 9.15 7.06
CA PRO A 100 -6.61 10.25 7.99
C PRO A 100 -7.31 9.88 9.32
N GLY A 101 -6.60 9.95 10.44
CA GLY A 101 -7.09 9.51 11.75
C GLY A 101 -6.01 9.03 12.71
N GLY A 102 -4.81 8.71 12.21
CA GLY A 102 -3.60 8.49 13.02
C GLY A 102 -3.76 7.44 14.12
N ALA A 103 -3.67 6.16 13.76
CA ALA A 103 -3.54 5.08 14.74
C ALA A 103 -2.06 4.95 15.19
N THR A 104 -1.84 4.61 16.46
CA THR A 104 -0.48 4.31 16.96
C THR A 104 -0.49 2.99 17.72
N THR A 105 0.65 2.28 17.76
CA THR A 105 0.79 1.11 18.60
C THR A 105 0.58 1.51 20.06
N ASN A 106 -0.42 0.93 20.70
CA ASN A 106 -0.84 1.26 22.06
C ASN A 106 -0.37 0.18 23.03
N ASN A 107 -0.80 0.30 24.29
CA ASN A 107 -0.38 -0.61 25.34
C ASN A 107 -0.97 -2.03 25.20
N PHE A 108 -2.01 -2.21 24.38
CA PHE A 108 -2.69 -3.50 24.18
C PHE A 108 -2.17 -4.26 22.96
N CYS A 109 -1.10 -3.79 22.32
CA CYS A 109 -0.60 -4.40 21.10
C CYS A 109 0.01 -5.80 21.30
N ASP A 110 0.25 -6.26 22.53
CA ASP A 110 0.68 -7.63 22.82
C ASP A 110 -0.44 -8.52 23.40
N TYR A 111 -1.70 -8.10 23.32
CA TYR A 111 -2.86 -8.83 23.87
C TYR A 111 -3.47 -9.73 22.80
N SER A 112 -3.83 -10.95 23.18
CA SER A 112 -4.72 -11.79 22.38
C SER A 112 -6.13 -11.19 22.35
N GLU A 113 -6.98 -11.70 21.46
CA GLU A 113 -8.38 -11.28 21.40
C GLU A 113 -9.09 -11.53 22.74
N ASP A 114 -8.88 -12.72 23.33
CA ASP A 114 -9.47 -13.10 24.62
C ASP A 114 -9.02 -12.18 25.76
N GLU A 115 -7.73 -11.83 25.79
CA GLU A 115 -7.18 -10.91 26.81
C GLU A 115 -7.72 -9.49 26.62
N ARG A 116 -7.92 -9.06 25.37
CA ARG A 116 -8.52 -7.76 25.07
C ARG A 116 -9.99 -7.72 25.50
N GLN A 117 -10.76 -8.75 25.18
CA GLN A 117 -12.14 -8.91 25.62
C GLN A 117 -12.26 -8.91 27.13
N ALA A 118 -11.42 -9.69 27.83
CA ALA A 118 -11.38 -9.72 29.29
C ALA A 118 -11.03 -8.36 29.89
N SER A 119 -10.17 -7.57 29.24
CA SER A 119 -9.81 -6.22 29.71
C SER A 119 -10.90 -5.17 29.47
N LEU A 120 -11.80 -5.39 28.52
CA LEU A 120 -12.90 -4.48 28.15
C LEU A 120 -14.23 -4.86 28.82
N GLY A 121 -14.40 -6.13 29.20
CA GLY A 121 -15.63 -6.68 29.79
C GLY A 121 -15.64 -6.74 31.32
N ALA A 122 -14.74 -6.03 32.00
CA ALA A 122 -14.75 -5.90 33.46
C ALA A 122 -15.49 -4.62 33.88
N GLU A 123 -16.80 -4.58 33.66
CA GLU A 123 -17.74 -3.61 34.25
C GLU A 123 -18.91 -4.35 34.93
#